data_AF-A0A3M1FK27-F1
#
_entry.id   AF-A0A3M1FK27-F1
#
_cell.length_a   1.000
_cell.length_b   1.000
_cell.length_c   1.000
_cell.angle_alpha   90.00
_cell.angle_beta   90.00
_cell.angle_gamma   90.00
#
_symmetry.space_group_name_H-M   'P 1'
#
loop_
_entity.id
_entity.type
_entity.pdbx_description
1 polymer ?
#
loop_
_entity_poly.entity_id
_entity_poly.type
_entity_poly.pdbx_seq_one_letter_code
_entity_poly.pdbx_strand_id
1 'polypeptide(L)'
;MKQDTNLLELIGRDAPLFQADIAKHDRQLREVISGARCLVIGGAGSIGQAVVKEIFRRGPKALHVVDISENNLVELVRDLRSTLGYIEGDFRTFAVDCGGLEFEALVRMEGPYDYVFNLSALKHVRSEKDPYTLMR
;
A
#
# COMPACT_ATOMS: atom_id res chain seq x y z
N MET A 1 11.91 11.56 10.32
CA MET A 1 11.59 11.38 11.76
C MET A 1 10.82 12.57 12.39
N LYS A 2 10.09 13.41 11.62
CA LYS A 2 9.43 14.62 12.18
C LYS A 2 7.92 14.74 11.91
N GLN A 3 7.25 13.73 11.35
CA GLN A 3 5.81 13.81 11.02
C GLN A 3 4.89 13.13 12.05
N ASP A 4 5.33 12.09 12.77
CA ASP A 4 4.43 11.34 13.66
C ASP A 4 4.15 12.01 15.01
N THR A 5 5.09 12.81 15.53
CA THR A 5 4.99 13.45 16.86
C THR A 5 3.79 14.39 16.95
N ASN A 6 3.46 15.09 15.86
CA ASN A 6 2.35 16.03 15.82
C ASN A 6 0.98 15.30 15.82
N LEU A 7 0.89 14.12 15.17
CA LEU A 7 -0.37 13.39 15.06
C LEU A 7 -0.76 12.70 16.38
N LEU A 8 0.21 12.07 17.07
CA LEU A 8 -0.06 11.37 18.34
C LEU A 8 -0.57 12.33 19.41
N GLU A 9 0.08 13.48 19.57
CA GLU A 9 -0.35 14.54 20.49
C GLU A 9 -1.76 15.04 20.17
N LEU A 10 -2.08 15.23 18.88
CA LEU A 10 -3.39 15.68 18.42
C LEU A 10 -4.53 14.72 18.81
N ILE A 11 -4.25 13.41 18.86
CA ILE A 11 -5.21 12.38 19.27
C ILE A 11 -5.08 11.98 20.75
N GLY A 12 -4.33 12.75 21.56
CA GLY A 12 -4.18 12.54 22.99
C GLY A 12 -3.37 11.29 23.34
N ARG A 13 -2.37 10.95 22.52
CA ARG A 13 -1.48 9.80 22.73
C ARG A 13 -0.02 10.22 22.78
N ASP A 14 0.75 9.47 23.53
CA ASP A 14 2.21 9.58 23.66
C ASP A 14 2.95 8.49 22.89
N ALA A 15 2.29 7.36 22.60
CA ALA A 15 2.89 6.22 21.91
C ALA A 15 1.99 5.57 20.82
N PRO A 16 2.60 5.03 19.74
CA PRO A 16 1.91 4.19 18.77
C PRO A 16 1.30 2.93 19.40
N LEU A 17 0.17 2.46 18.87
CA LEU A 17 -0.56 1.29 19.38
C LEU A 17 0.28 -0.01 19.40
N PHE A 18 1.00 -0.28 18.31
CA PHE A 18 1.63 -1.58 18.07
C PHE A 18 3.16 -1.55 18.13
N GLN A 19 3.75 -0.54 18.80
CA GLN A 19 5.21 -0.38 18.81
C GLN A 19 5.93 -1.63 19.35
N ALA A 20 5.44 -2.18 20.47
CA ALA A 20 6.02 -3.37 21.09
C ALA A 20 5.84 -4.62 20.22
N ASP A 21 4.65 -4.81 19.64
CA ASP A 21 4.36 -5.98 18.80
C ASP A 21 5.16 -5.97 17.50
N ILE A 22 5.29 -4.81 16.85
CA ILE A 22 6.11 -4.66 15.64
C ILE A 22 7.58 -4.93 15.96
N ALA A 23 8.11 -4.40 17.06
CA ALA A 23 9.49 -4.67 17.46
C ALA A 23 9.72 -6.15 17.75
N LYS A 24 8.78 -6.81 18.43
CA LYS A 24 8.85 -8.24 18.76
C LYS A 24 8.85 -9.14 17.52
N HIS A 25 8.10 -8.79 16.48
CA HIS A 25 7.93 -9.61 15.28
C HIS A 25 8.74 -9.11 14.07
N ASP A 26 9.57 -8.07 14.21
CA ASP A 26 10.26 -7.43 13.08
C ASP A 26 11.09 -8.41 12.25
N ARG A 27 11.84 -9.30 12.92
CA ARG A 27 12.65 -10.32 12.24
C ARG A 27 11.79 -11.23 11.38
N GLN A 28 10.71 -11.78 11.95
CA GLN A 28 9.80 -12.66 11.23
C GLN A 28 9.13 -11.95 10.05
N LEU A 29 8.69 -10.70 10.26
CA LEU A 29 8.09 -9.90 9.20
C LEU A 29 9.07 -9.63 8.06
N ARG A 30 10.33 -9.32 8.36
CA ARG A 30 11.37 -9.14 7.34
C ARG A 30 11.62 -10.44 6.57
N GLU A 31 11.82 -11.55 7.27
CA GLU A 31 12.05 -12.86 6.65
C GLU A 31 10.92 -13.25 5.69
N VAL A 32 9.67 -13.06 6.11
CA VAL A 32 8.49 -13.35 5.27
C VAL A 32 8.41 -12.41 4.07
N ILE A 33 8.55 -11.10 4.29
CA ILE A 33 8.34 -10.13 3.22
C ILE A 33 9.49 -10.14 2.22
N SER A 34 10.75 -10.30 2.65
CA SER A 34 11.91 -10.17 1.76
C SER A 34 11.92 -11.17 0.60
N GLY A 35 11.34 -12.35 0.81
CA GLY A 35 11.20 -13.37 -0.24
C GLY A 35 9.93 -13.24 -1.08
N ALA A 36 8.97 -12.43 -0.64
CA ALA A 36 7.61 -12.46 -1.17
C ALA A 36 7.36 -11.50 -2.34
N ARG A 37 6.43 -11.89 -3.20
CA ARG A 37 5.79 -11.06 -4.23
C ARG A 37 4.47 -10.55 -3.68
N CYS A 38 4.37 -9.23 -3.48
CA CYS A 38 3.21 -8.57 -2.91
C CYS A 38 2.49 -7.73 -3.96
N LEU A 39 1.17 -7.85 -4.03
CA LEU A 39 0.29 -6.95 -4.77
C LEU A 39 -0.54 -6.12 -3.79
N VAL A 40 -0.53 -4.80 -3.93
CA VAL A 40 -1.38 -3.88 -3.14
C VAL A 40 -2.35 -3.16 -4.07
N ILE A 41 -3.64 -3.44 -3.93
CA ILE A 41 -4.74 -2.82 -4.68
C ILE A 41 -5.31 -1.65 -3.85
N GLY A 42 -5.57 -0.51 -4.48
CA GLY A 42 -5.89 0.74 -3.76
C GLY A 42 -4.68 1.30 -2.99
N GLY A 43 -3.47 1.01 -3.47
CA GLY A 43 -2.25 1.31 -2.75
C GLY A 43 -1.86 2.79 -2.69
N ALA A 44 -2.52 3.64 -3.47
CA ALA A 44 -2.34 5.09 -3.41
C ALA A 44 -3.33 5.78 -2.44
N GLY A 45 -4.30 5.04 -1.89
CA GLY A 45 -5.17 5.52 -0.81
C GLY A 45 -4.44 5.63 0.53
N SER A 46 -5.02 6.32 1.51
CA SER A 46 -4.34 6.63 2.80
C SER A 46 -3.82 5.38 3.54
N ILE A 47 -4.64 4.33 3.64
CA ILE A 47 -4.23 3.06 4.26
C ILE A 47 -3.31 2.27 3.31
N GLY A 48 -3.60 2.30 2.01
CA GLY A 48 -2.77 1.73 0.95
C GLY A 48 -1.32 2.17 1.05
N GLN A 49 -1.07 3.48 1.11
CA GLN A 49 0.27 4.03 1.19
C GLN A 49 1.00 3.61 2.47
N ALA A 50 0.30 3.53 3.60
CA ALA A 50 0.87 3.05 4.86
C ALA A 50 1.32 1.58 4.72
N VAL A 51 0.46 0.71 4.16
CA VAL A 51 0.80 -0.70 3.93
C VAL A 51 1.92 -0.86 2.89
N VAL A 52 1.92 -0.08 1.81
CA VAL A 52 3.01 -0.09 0.81
C VAL A 52 4.34 0.28 1.48
N LYS A 53 4.40 1.34 2.29
CA LYS A 53 5.61 1.74 3.01
C LYS A 53 6.10 0.64 3.94
N GLU A 54 5.17 0.00 4.65
CA GLU A 54 5.46 -1.13 5.55
C GLU A 54 6.04 -2.34 4.82
N ILE A 55 5.54 -2.66 3.63
CA ILE A 55 6.09 -3.76 2.83
C ILE A 55 7.43 -3.33 2.24
N PHE A 56 7.51 -2.14 1.63
CA PHE A 56 8.71 -1.60 0.98
C PHE A 56 9.91 -1.56 1.92
N ARG A 57 9.74 -1.10 3.18
CA ARG A 57 10.82 -1.04 4.18
C ARG A 57 11.41 -2.40 4.57
N ARG A 58 10.73 -3.49 4.23
CA ARG A 58 11.16 -4.87 4.50
C ARG A 58 11.78 -5.56 3.28
N GLY A 59 11.93 -4.84 2.16
CA GLY A 59 12.71 -5.27 0.99
C GLY A 59 12.11 -6.48 0.27
N PRO A 60 10.85 -6.43 -0.18
CA PRO A 60 10.20 -7.55 -0.85
C PRO A 60 10.88 -7.92 -2.17
N LYS A 61 10.69 -9.17 -2.62
CA LYS A 61 11.16 -9.62 -3.93
C LYS A 61 10.44 -8.89 -5.07
N ALA A 62 9.14 -8.68 -4.91
CA ALA A 62 8.36 -7.80 -5.78
C ALA A 62 7.27 -7.08 -4.98
N LEU A 63 7.04 -5.81 -5.30
CA LEU A 63 5.95 -5.01 -4.76
C LEU A 63 5.29 -4.25 -5.91
N HIS A 64 4.13 -4.76 -6.33
CA HIS A 64 3.30 -4.12 -7.33
C HIS A 64 2.16 -3.37 -6.65
N VAL A 65 1.98 -2.11 -7.03
CA VAL A 65 0.95 -1.25 -6.45
C VAL A 65 -0.02 -0.83 -7.54
N VAL A 66 -1.30 -1.10 -7.33
CA VAL A 66 -2.39 -0.77 -8.25
C VAL A 66 -3.29 0.26 -7.60
N ASP A 67 -3.60 1.34 -8.32
CA ASP A 67 -4.60 2.33 -7.93
C ASP A 67 -5.13 3.04 -9.18
N ILE A 68 -6.35 3.58 -9.13
CA ILE A 68 -6.91 4.37 -10.23
C ILE A 68 -6.31 5.78 -10.31
N SER A 69 -5.74 6.28 -9.21
CA SER A 69 -5.22 7.64 -9.14
C SER A 69 -3.73 7.70 -9.48
N GLU A 70 -3.42 8.06 -10.73
CA GLU A 70 -2.05 8.30 -11.19
C GLU A 70 -1.32 9.32 -10.30
N ASN A 71 -1.96 10.45 -10.01
CA ASN A 71 -1.37 11.51 -9.18
C ASN A 71 -0.94 10.99 -7.80
N ASN A 72 -1.80 10.21 -7.14
CA ASN A 72 -1.46 9.68 -5.82
C ASN A 72 -0.35 8.62 -5.90
N LEU A 73 -0.28 7.83 -6.99
CA LEU A 73 0.83 6.90 -7.22
C LEU A 73 2.15 7.65 -7.40
N VAL A 74 2.15 8.76 -8.14
CA VAL A 74 3.35 9.62 -8.30
C VAL A 74 3.81 10.15 -6.95
N GLU A 75 2.89 10.66 -6.12
CA GLU A 75 3.23 11.15 -4.78
C GLU A 75 3.74 10.04 -3.86
N LEU A 76 3.13 8.85 -3.90
CA LEU A 76 3.61 7.67 -3.18
C LEU A 76 5.05 7.31 -3.58
N VAL A 77 5.35 7.28 -4.88
CA VAL A 77 6.70 6.96 -5.39
C VAL A 77 7.71 8.03 -4.97
N ARG A 78 7.35 9.32 -5.03
CA ARG A 78 8.20 10.42 -4.57
C ARG A 78 8.51 10.30 -3.08
N ASP A 79 7.50 10.04 -2.28
CA ASP A 79 7.64 9.87 -0.83
C ASP A 79 8.54 8.68 -0.49
N LEU A 80 8.29 7.50 -1.08
CA LEU A 80 9.15 6.32 -0.89
C LEU A 80 10.60 6.57 -1.27
N ARG A 81 10.86 7.19 -2.43
CA ARG A 81 12.22 7.47 -2.90
C ARG A 81 12.94 8.50 -2.05
N SER A 82 12.22 9.47 -1.50
CA SER A 82 12.83 10.50 -0.63
C SER A 82 13.04 10.03 0.81
N THR A 83 12.28 9.03 1.28
CA THR A 83 12.33 8.57 2.68
C THR A 83 13.04 7.23 2.88
N LEU A 84 12.77 6.24 2.03
CA LEU A 84 13.28 4.87 2.12
C LEU A 84 14.27 4.53 1.02
N GLY A 85 14.30 5.33 -0.06
CA GLY A 85 15.23 5.16 -1.18
C GLY A 85 14.75 4.08 -2.15
N TYR A 86 15.62 3.10 -2.41
CA TYR A 86 15.41 2.04 -3.39
C TYR A 86 15.55 0.67 -2.73
N ILE A 87 14.88 -0.33 -3.31
CA ILE A 87 15.03 -1.74 -2.95
C ILE A 87 15.60 -2.49 -4.15
N GLU A 88 16.28 -3.60 -3.90
CA GLU A 88 16.78 -4.51 -4.94
C GLU A 88 15.64 -5.26 -5.66
N GLY A 89 14.50 -5.43 -4.97
CA GLY A 89 13.32 -6.09 -5.52
C GLY A 89 12.59 -5.27 -6.58
N ASP A 90 11.70 -5.94 -7.30
CA ASP A 90 10.90 -5.34 -8.36
C ASP A 90 9.78 -4.46 -7.78
N PHE A 91 9.95 -3.14 -7.81
CA PHE A 91 8.94 -2.18 -7.37
C PHE A 91 8.35 -1.43 -8.56
N ARG A 92 7.03 -1.61 -8.79
CA ARG A 92 6.30 -0.96 -9.88
C ARG A 92 4.91 -0.51 -9.44
N THR A 93 4.46 0.60 -10.02
CA THR A 93 3.12 1.17 -9.79
C THR A 93 2.33 1.18 -11.10
N PHE A 94 1.05 0.85 -11.03
CA PHE A 94 0.18 0.74 -12.19
C PHE A 94 -1.10 1.53 -11.94
N ALA A 95 -1.34 2.54 -12.79
CA ALA A 95 -2.55 3.34 -12.79
C ALA A 95 -3.67 2.62 -13.54
N VAL A 96 -4.26 1.59 -12.92
CA VAL A 96 -5.28 0.73 -13.54
C VAL A 96 -6.45 0.48 -12.59
N ASP A 97 -7.63 0.30 -13.16
CA ASP A 97 -8.82 -0.10 -12.41
C ASP A 97 -8.78 -1.61 -12.12
N CYS A 98 -8.95 -2.00 -10.85
CA CYS A 98 -8.91 -3.40 -10.45
C CYS A 98 -10.12 -4.22 -10.92
N GLY A 99 -11.18 -3.57 -11.41
CA GLY A 99 -12.31 -4.22 -12.08
C GLY A 99 -12.12 -4.40 -13.60
N GLY A 100 -11.02 -3.89 -14.18
CA GLY A 100 -10.81 -3.85 -15.63
C GLY A 100 -10.05 -5.03 -16.22
N LEU A 101 -10.12 -5.18 -17.54
CA LEU A 101 -9.39 -6.20 -18.30
C LEU A 101 -7.87 -6.01 -18.21
N GLU A 102 -7.42 -4.76 -18.06
CA GLU A 102 -6.02 -4.39 -17.88
C GLU A 102 -5.46 -4.96 -16.59
N PHE A 103 -6.26 -4.96 -15.51
CA PHE A 103 -5.86 -5.58 -14.24
C PHE A 103 -5.79 -7.11 -14.36
N GLU A 104 -6.73 -7.75 -15.06
CA GLU A 104 -6.64 -9.17 -15.34
C GLU A 104 -5.36 -9.53 -16.11
N ALA A 105 -5.05 -8.76 -17.16
CA ALA A 105 -3.83 -8.96 -17.95
C ALA A 105 -2.58 -8.79 -17.07
N LEU A 106 -2.53 -7.75 -16.23
CA LEU A 106 -1.45 -7.52 -15.27
C LEU A 106 -1.26 -8.71 -14.34
N VAL A 107 -2.33 -9.19 -13.69
CA VAL A 107 -2.24 -10.30 -12.73
C VAL A 107 -1.79 -11.59 -13.42
N ARG A 108 -2.24 -11.85 -14.64
CA ARG A 108 -1.83 -13.03 -15.43
C ARG A 108 -0.35 -12.97 -15.85
N MET A 109 0.15 -11.78 -16.21
CA MET A 109 1.52 -11.61 -16.70
C MET A 109 2.55 -11.49 -15.56
N GLU A 110 2.19 -10.84 -14.46
CA GLU A 110 3.09 -10.51 -13.36
C GLU A 110 2.98 -11.47 -12.18
N GLY A 111 1.88 -12.22 -12.08
CA GLY A 111 1.69 -13.20 -11.02
C GLY A 111 2.58 -14.45 -11.17
N PRO A 112 2.46 -15.42 -10.24
CA PRO A 112 1.61 -15.37 -9.05
C PRO A 112 2.18 -14.43 -7.97
N TYR A 113 1.30 -13.94 -7.11
CA TYR A 113 1.66 -13.18 -5.91
C TYR A 113 1.49 -14.08 -4.68
N ASP A 114 2.39 -13.94 -3.71
CA ASP A 114 2.31 -14.64 -2.43
C ASP A 114 1.29 -13.97 -1.51
N TYR A 115 1.20 -12.63 -1.57
CA TYR A 115 0.27 -11.84 -0.79
C TYR A 115 -0.44 -10.79 -1.66
N VAL A 116 -1.77 -10.71 -1.53
CA VAL A 116 -2.60 -9.70 -2.17
C VAL A 116 -3.34 -8.91 -1.09
N PHE A 117 -3.08 -7.60 -1.03
CA PHE A 117 -3.71 -6.67 -0.09
C PHE A 117 -4.71 -5.81 -0.85
N ASN A 118 -6.01 -5.99 -0.60
CA ASN A 118 -7.04 -5.16 -1.21
C ASN A 118 -7.49 -4.05 -0.24
N LEU A 119 -7.18 -2.81 -0.61
CA LEU A 119 -7.47 -1.59 0.14
C LEU A 119 -8.23 -0.56 -0.72
N SER A 120 -8.69 -0.95 -1.91
CA SER A 120 -9.57 -0.10 -2.73
C SER A 120 -10.99 -0.15 -2.19
N ALA A 121 -11.64 1.01 -2.08
CA ALA A 121 -13.02 1.11 -1.63
C ALA A 121 -13.65 2.44 -2.02
N LEU A 122 -14.96 2.39 -2.27
CA LEU A 122 -15.84 3.55 -2.11
C LEU A 122 -16.18 3.68 -0.62
N LYS A 123 -15.60 4.67 0.04
CA LYS A 123 -15.69 4.83 1.51
C LYS A 123 -16.57 5.99 1.97
N HIS A 124 -17.02 6.84 1.05
CA HIS A 124 -17.82 8.01 1.41
C HIS A 124 -19.30 7.62 1.41
N VAL A 125 -19.98 7.81 2.55
CA VAL A 125 -21.42 7.53 2.70
C VAL A 125 -22.27 8.17 1.60
N ARG A 126 -21.84 9.33 1.09
CA ARG A 126 -22.53 10.05 0.01
C ARG A 126 -22.54 9.30 -1.33
N SER A 127 -21.71 8.26 -1.49
CA SER A 127 -21.68 7.40 -2.67
C SER A 127 -22.94 6.55 -2.83
N GLU A 128 -23.75 6.41 -1.77
CA GLU A 128 -25.04 5.70 -1.82
C GLU A 128 -26.16 6.50 -2.50
N LYS A 129 -25.90 7.76 -2.90
CA LYS A 129 -26.91 8.68 -3.41
C LYS A 129 -27.54 8.23 -4.72
N ASP A 130 -26.82 7.48 -5.54
CA ASP A 130 -27.30 6.97 -6.82
C ASP A 130 -26.83 5.53 -7.05
N PRO A 131 -27.62 4.71 -7.75
CA PRO A 131 -27.32 3.30 -7.93
C PRO A 131 -26.09 3.06 -8.82
N TYR A 132 -25.71 4.01 -9.68
CA TYR A 132 -24.61 3.83 -10.63
C TYR A 132 -23.25 3.93 -9.94
N THR A 133 -23.11 4.82 -8.97
CA THR A 133 -21.89 4.96 -8.18
C THR A 133 -21.54 3.65 -7.45
N LEU A 134 -22.53 2.84 -7.06
CA LEU A 134 -22.34 1.54 -6.40
C LEU A 134 -22.00 0.39 -7.36
N MET A 135 -22.11 0.58 -8.68
CA MET A 135 -21.84 -0.44 -9.70
C MET A 135 -20.37 -0.48 -10.15
N ARG A 136 -19.51 0.33 -9.52
CA ARG A 136 -18.09 0.44 -9.85
C ARG A 136 -17.27 -0.75 -9.36
#